data_AF-A0A920RGW2-F1
#
_entry.id   AF-A0A920RGW2-F1
#
_cell.length_a   1.000
_cell.length_b   1.000
_cell.length_c   1.000
_cell.angle_alpha   90.00
_cell.angle_beta   90.00
_cell.angle_gamma   90.00
#
_symmetry.space_group_name_H-M   'P 1'
#
loop_
_entity.id
_entity.type
_entity.pdbx_description
1 polymer ?
#
loop_
_entity_poly.entity_id
_entity_poly.type
_entity_poly.pdbx_seq_one_letter_code
_entity_poly.pdbx_strand_id
1 'polypeptide(L)'
;MSVEVPLYLINQLKPAVTDRLIPGFLNEKILMLLKTLPKRFRRLLVPLPDMVETLMPIIKAHPGRLLEASAAAASEQTGVDITPQDFDAKALPPHLHLHVELVDERGTIQCVGNDVDALQREYGSEGGKRFDTAIASSIERRDIDEWDFGPLPKKVPGTIGNARVTAYPALAEASGGVAIRLCESLEEAAVCHRLGLHQLILYQLPMQRRLLRRIPDIDRLCLLFFPRWDLVRHYARISCMRFLTVPLIVCPKRFVMRSFFWSWWKWVARVWRQPSSS
;
A
#
# COMPACT_ATOMS: atom_id res chain seq x y z
N MET A 1 -26.73 3.96 -7.25
CA MET A 1 -25.68 4.58 -8.07
C MET A 1 -24.57 3.56 -8.20
N SER A 2 -24.17 3.22 -9.43
CA SER A 2 -23.12 2.24 -9.68
C SER A 2 -21.94 2.86 -10.41
N VAL A 3 -20.77 2.25 -10.22
CA VAL A 3 -19.55 2.55 -10.96
C VAL A 3 -19.07 1.25 -11.58
N GLU A 4 -18.93 1.26 -12.90
CA GLU A 4 -18.33 0.16 -13.64
C GLU A 4 -16.82 0.17 -13.43
N VAL A 5 -16.28 -0.97 -13.01
CA VAL A 5 -14.85 -1.18 -12.82
C VAL A 5 -14.42 -2.41 -13.63
N PRO A 6 -13.52 -2.26 -14.61
CA PRO A 6 -12.96 -3.41 -15.30
C PRO A 6 -12.27 -4.37 -14.34
N LEU A 7 -12.49 -5.67 -14.52
CA LEU A 7 -12.02 -6.71 -13.60
C LEU A 7 -10.51 -6.67 -13.37
N TYR A 8 -9.73 -6.30 -14.40
CA TYR A 8 -8.27 -6.16 -14.31
C TYR A 8 -7.78 -4.96 -13.49
N LEU A 9 -8.67 -4.05 -13.04
CA LEU A 9 -8.34 -2.92 -12.17
C LEU A 9 -8.79 -3.12 -10.73
N ILE A 10 -9.37 -4.28 -10.39
CA ILE A 10 -9.95 -4.50 -9.06
C ILE A 10 -8.96 -4.31 -7.91
N ASN A 11 -7.70 -4.71 -8.09
CA ASN A 11 -6.67 -4.59 -7.07
C ASN A 11 -6.18 -3.13 -6.91
N GLN A 12 -6.53 -2.25 -7.85
CA GLN A 12 -6.21 -0.83 -7.78
C GLN A 12 -7.27 -0.01 -7.02
N LEU A 13 -8.45 -0.60 -6.78
CA LEU A 13 -9.47 0.05 -5.98
C LEU A 13 -9.00 0.17 -4.53
N LYS A 14 -9.08 1.39 -3.99
CA LYS A 14 -8.79 1.67 -2.58
C LYS A 14 -10.11 1.76 -1.81
N PRO A 15 -10.45 0.81 -0.92
CA PRO A 15 -11.72 0.81 -0.20
C PRO A 15 -12.02 2.13 0.51
N ALA A 16 -11.01 2.74 1.13
CA ALA A 16 -11.12 4.02 1.81
C ALA A 16 -11.52 5.20 0.89
N VAL A 17 -11.12 5.14 -0.39
CA VAL A 17 -11.49 6.16 -1.39
C VAL A 17 -12.90 5.87 -1.91
N THR A 18 -13.22 4.60 -2.16
CA THR A 18 -14.53 4.13 -2.64
C THR A 18 -15.67 4.50 -1.69
N ASP A 19 -15.44 4.40 -0.37
CA ASP A 19 -16.45 4.77 0.64
C ASP A 19 -16.83 6.26 0.62
N ARG A 20 -15.91 7.12 0.14
CA ARG A 20 -16.01 8.59 0.14
C ARG A 20 -16.38 9.20 -1.22
N LEU A 21 -16.41 8.40 -2.28
CA LEU A 21 -16.26 8.84 -3.67
C LEU A 21 -17.44 9.65 -4.25
N ILE A 22 -18.46 10.00 -3.46
CA ILE A 22 -19.55 10.86 -3.93
C ILE A 22 -19.66 12.10 -3.05
N PRO A 23 -18.95 13.20 -3.42
CA PRO A 23 -18.95 14.45 -2.66
C PRO A 23 -20.35 15.01 -2.39
N GLY A 24 -21.30 14.80 -3.32
CA GLY A 24 -22.68 15.28 -3.18
C GLY A 24 -23.52 14.56 -2.12
N PHE A 25 -23.19 13.30 -1.79
CA PHE A 25 -23.91 12.51 -0.80
C PHE A 25 -23.12 12.31 0.51
N LEU A 26 -21.92 12.85 0.61
CA LEU A 26 -21.06 12.63 1.78
C LEU A 26 -21.69 13.19 3.06
N ASN A 27 -22.23 14.42 3.01
CA ASN A 27 -22.90 15.04 4.16
C ASN A 27 -24.14 14.23 4.58
N GLU A 28 -24.96 13.82 3.61
CA GLU A 28 -26.14 13.00 3.88
C GLU A 28 -25.77 11.62 4.45
N LYS A 29 -24.73 10.98 3.92
CA LYS A 29 -24.21 9.70 4.40
C LYS A 29 -23.70 9.80 5.84
N ILE A 30 -22.95 10.84 6.18
CA ILE A 30 -22.48 11.06 7.55
C ILE A 30 -23.68 11.36 8.46
N LEU A 31 -24.61 12.21 8.05
CA LEU A 31 -25.84 12.50 8.81
C LEU A 31 -26.61 11.22 9.14
N MET A 32 -26.79 10.35 8.15
CA MET A 32 -27.48 9.07 8.32
C MET A 32 -26.66 8.10 9.19
N LEU A 33 -25.34 8.05 9.05
CA LEU A 33 -24.47 7.29 9.96
C LEU A 33 -24.62 7.76 11.41
N LEU A 34 -24.57 9.07 11.68
CA LEU A 34 -24.75 9.60 13.03
C LEU A 34 -26.13 9.27 13.62
N LYS A 35 -27.18 9.18 12.77
CA LYS A 35 -28.51 8.72 13.19
C LYS A 35 -28.54 7.24 13.58
N THR A 36 -27.63 6.41 13.09
CA THR A 36 -27.56 4.98 13.46
C THR A 36 -26.93 4.75 14.84
N LEU A 37 -26.14 5.70 15.33
CA LEU A 37 -25.48 5.60 16.64
C LEU A 37 -26.47 5.36 17.78
N PRO A 38 -26.09 4.58 18.81
CA PRO A 38 -26.86 4.43 20.05
C PRO A 38 -27.30 5.77 20.65
N LYS A 39 -28.49 5.79 21.27
CA LYS A 39 -29.12 6.99 21.84
C LYS A 39 -28.19 7.77 22.79
N ARG A 40 -27.31 7.07 23.52
CA ARG A 40 -26.32 7.66 24.45
C ARG A 40 -25.34 8.60 23.74
N PHE A 41 -24.84 8.22 22.57
CA PHE A 41 -23.87 9.02 21.81
C PHE A 41 -24.57 10.09 20.99
N ARG A 42 -25.71 9.75 20.37
CA ARG A 42 -26.45 10.68 19.51
C ARG A 42 -26.84 11.97 20.23
N ARG A 43 -27.20 11.90 21.52
CA ARG A 43 -27.56 13.06 22.35
C ARG A 43 -26.43 14.08 22.50
N LEU A 44 -25.17 13.65 22.45
CA LEU A 44 -23.98 14.51 22.56
C LEU A 44 -23.67 15.24 21.25
N LEU A 45 -24.26 14.78 20.14
CA LEU A 45 -24.01 15.25 18.79
C LEU A 45 -25.17 16.08 18.23
N VAL A 46 -26.22 16.34 19.03
CA VAL A 46 -27.37 17.16 18.61
C VAL A 46 -26.99 18.64 18.69
N PRO A 47 -27.35 19.47 17.69
CA PRO A 47 -28.08 19.15 16.46
C PRO A 47 -27.21 18.45 15.40
N LEU A 48 -27.71 17.31 14.87
CA LEU A 48 -26.94 16.48 13.94
C LEU A 48 -26.54 17.18 12.63
N PRO A 49 -27.40 18.00 11.98
CA PRO A 49 -27.00 18.69 10.74
C PRO A 49 -25.79 19.60 10.94
N ASP A 50 -25.81 20.42 11.99
CA ASP A 50 -24.70 21.35 12.30
C ASP A 50 -23.43 20.58 12.71
N MET A 51 -23.63 19.43 13.37
CA MET A 51 -22.53 18.55 13.74
C MET A 51 -21.84 17.96 12.52
N VAL A 52 -22.57 17.57 11.48
CA VAL A 52 -21.98 17.05 10.24
C VAL A 52 -21.02 18.06 9.63
N GLU A 53 -21.40 19.34 9.57
CA GLU A 53 -20.53 20.41 9.06
C GLU A 53 -19.28 20.59 9.93
N THR A 54 -19.43 20.45 11.25
CA THR A 54 -18.30 20.52 12.21
C THR A 54 -17.32 19.35 12.05
N LEU A 55 -17.83 18.14 11.83
CA LEU A 55 -17.00 16.93 11.70
C LEU A 55 -16.35 16.81 10.31
N MET A 56 -16.93 17.43 9.28
CA MET A 56 -16.47 17.35 7.89
C MET A 56 -14.97 17.59 7.67
N PRO A 57 -14.34 18.67 8.19
CA PRO A 57 -12.91 18.90 8.00
C PRO A 57 -12.05 17.79 8.60
N ILE A 58 -12.43 17.27 9.77
CA ILE A 58 -11.72 16.18 10.46
C ILE A 58 -11.83 14.89 9.64
N ILE A 59 -13.04 14.57 9.18
CA ILE A 59 -13.31 13.37 8.38
C ILE A 59 -12.54 13.40 7.04
N LYS A 60 -12.44 14.57 6.40
CA LYS A 60 -11.69 14.76 5.15
C LYS A 60 -10.18 14.63 5.33
N ALA A 61 -9.65 15.05 6.48
CA ALA A 61 -8.23 14.93 6.80
C ALA A 61 -7.82 13.49 7.19
N HIS A 62 -8.77 12.66 7.62
CA HIS A 62 -8.50 11.31 8.09
C HIS A 62 -8.14 10.35 6.95
N PRO A 63 -7.02 9.61 7.02
CA PRO A 63 -6.56 8.73 5.93
C PRO A 63 -7.28 7.37 5.86
N GLY A 64 -7.95 6.95 6.93
CA GLY A 64 -8.63 5.64 7.07
C GLY A 64 -9.96 5.55 6.32
N ARG A 65 -10.86 4.63 6.67
CA ARG A 65 -12.20 4.51 6.04
C ARG A 65 -13.19 5.58 6.53
N LEU A 66 -14.32 5.75 5.85
CA LEU A 66 -15.32 6.75 6.24
C LEU A 66 -15.89 6.51 7.64
N LEU A 67 -16.18 5.24 7.98
CA LEU A 67 -16.66 4.86 9.31
C LEU A 67 -15.62 5.15 10.40
N GLU A 68 -14.36 4.78 10.17
CA GLU A 68 -13.25 5.07 11.08
C GLU A 68 -13.07 6.57 11.28
N ALA A 69 -13.08 7.33 10.18
CA ALA A 69 -12.97 8.78 10.21
C ALA A 69 -14.14 9.43 10.97
N SER A 70 -15.36 8.92 10.78
CA SER A 70 -16.57 9.41 11.45
C SER A 70 -16.56 9.10 12.94
N ALA A 71 -16.12 7.91 13.32
CA ALA A 71 -15.94 7.49 14.71
C ALA A 71 -14.87 8.33 15.42
N ALA A 72 -13.70 8.53 14.78
CA ALA A 72 -12.63 9.36 15.30
C ALA A 72 -13.07 10.82 15.49
N ALA A 73 -13.71 11.41 14.46
CA ALA A 73 -14.19 12.78 14.53
C ALA A 73 -15.28 12.97 15.60
N ALA A 74 -16.24 12.05 15.71
CA ALA A 74 -17.28 12.10 16.74
C ALA A 74 -16.70 11.93 18.16
N SER A 75 -15.67 11.09 18.31
CA SER A 75 -14.99 10.88 19.59
C SER A 75 -14.24 12.14 20.03
N GLU A 76 -13.48 12.74 19.10
CA GLU A 76 -12.75 13.99 19.35
C GLU A 76 -13.70 15.13 19.76
N GLN A 77 -14.83 15.25 19.07
CA GLN A 77 -15.80 16.30 19.33
C GLN A 77 -16.56 16.14 20.65
N THR A 78 -16.76 14.91 21.13
CA THR A 78 -17.56 14.62 22.34
C THR A 78 -16.73 14.28 23.56
N GLY A 79 -15.44 13.96 23.40
CA GLY A 79 -14.56 13.44 24.45
C GLY A 79 -14.91 12.02 24.92
N VAL A 80 -15.82 11.33 24.23
CA VAL A 80 -16.25 9.96 24.54
C VAL A 80 -15.72 9.02 23.46
N ASP A 81 -15.26 7.85 23.86
CA ASP A 81 -14.80 6.82 22.92
C ASP A 81 -15.98 6.26 22.12
N ILE A 82 -16.08 6.65 20.84
CA ILE A 82 -17.05 6.16 19.87
C ILE A 82 -16.27 5.35 18.84
N THR A 83 -16.60 4.07 18.72
CA THR A 83 -15.90 3.15 17.83
C THR A 83 -16.67 2.94 16.52
N PRO A 84 -16.03 2.45 15.44
CA PRO A 84 -16.73 2.12 14.20
C PRO A 84 -17.85 1.07 14.38
N GLN A 85 -17.77 0.23 15.42
CA GLN A 85 -18.75 -0.81 15.72
C GLN A 85 -20.04 -0.25 16.34
N ASP A 86 -20.00 0.98 16.87
CA ASP A 86 -21.18 1.64 17.40
C ASP A 86 -22.10 2.17 16.28
N PHE A 87 -21.63 2.20 15.03
CA PHE A 87 -22.42 2.57 13.87
C PHE A 87 -23.10 1.35 13.24
N ASP A 88 -24.32 1.53 12.74
CA ASP A 88 -24.99 0.52 11.90
C ASP A 88 -24.96 0.95 10.44
N ALA A 89 -23.88 0.63 9.75
CA ALA A 89 -23.72 0.95 8.33
C ALA A 89 -24.72 0.19 7.43
N LYS A 90 -25.29 -0.93 7.89
CA LYS A 90 -26.27 -1.71 7.12
C LYS A 90 -27.64 -1.04 7.13
N ALA A 91 -27.94 -0.25 8.16
CA ALA A 91 -29.16 0.55 8.24
C ALA A 91 -29.14 1.79 7.31
N LEU A 92 -28.04 2.06 6.60
CA LEU A 92 -27.99 3.13 5.63
C LEU A 92 -28.93 2.85 4.44
N PRO A 93 -29.68 3.86 3.96
CA PRO A 93 -30.48 3.76 2.76
C PRO A 93 -29.71 3.21 1.54
N PRO A 94 -30.35 2.38 0.68
CA PRO A 94 -29.71 1.77 -0.48
C PRO A 94 -28.98 2.74 -1.40
N HIS A 95 -29.51 3.97 -1.58
CA HIS A 95 -28.94 4.98 -2.46
C HIS A 95 -27.64 5.62 -1.92
N LEU A 96 -27.31 5.44 -0.63
CA LEU A 96 -26.05 5.91 -0.02
C LEU A 96 -24.93 4.85 -0.07
N HIS A 97 -25.25 3.66 -0.58
CA HIS A 97 -24.28 2.62 -0.90
C HIS A 97 -23.79 2.82 -2.34
N LEU A 98 -22.47 2.81 -2.50
CA LEU A 98 -21.86 2.75 -3.82
C LEU A 98 -21.85 1.28 -4.27
N HIS A 99 -22.40 1.02 -5.44
CA HIS A 99 -22.29 -0.28 -6.08
C HIS A 99 -21.11 -0.27 -7.06
N VAL A 100 -20.27 -1.28 -6.97
CA VAL A 100 -19.20 -1.57 -7.92
C VAL A 100 -19.69 -2.69 -8.81
N GLU A 101 -19.77 -2.40 -10.11
CA GLU A 101 -20.10 -3.38 -11.15
C GLU A 101 -18.79 -3.82 -11.78
N LEU A 102 -18.39 -5.08 -11.56
CA LEU A 102 -17.21 -5.61 -12.21
C LEU A 102 -17.55 -6.04 -13.63
N VAL A 103 -16.84 -5.49 -14.60
CA VAL A 103 -17.05 -5.76 -16.01
C VAL A 103 -15.84 -6.44 -16.63
N ASP A 104 -16.09 -7.29 -17.63
CA ASP A 104 -15.04 -7.84 -18.48
C ASP A 104 -14.55 -6.83 -19.54
N GLU A 105 -13.62 -7.26 -20.39
CA GLU A 105 -13.04 -6.44 -21.47
C GLU A 105 -14.05 -6.08 -22.57
N ARG A 106 -15.21 -6.76 -22.60
CA ARG A 106 -16.31 -6.54 -23.55
C ARG A 106 -17.43 -5.68 -22.95
N GLY A 107 -17.33 -5.29 -21.67
CA GLY A 107 -18.36 -4.54 -20.95
C GLY A 107 -19.45 -5.42 -20.36
N THR A 108 -19.27 -6.74 -20.30
CA THR A 108 -20.23 -7.67 -19.68
C THR A 108 -20.06 -7.63 -18.17
N ILE A 109 -21.15 -7.40 -17.44
CA ILE A 109 -21.17 -7.43 -15.97
C ILE A 109 -20.94 -8.87 -15.50
N GLN A 110 -19.87 -9.08 -14.73
CA GLN A 110 -19.51 -10.34 -14.08
C GLN A 110 -20.15 -10.42 -12.69
N CYS A 111 -20.08 -9.34 -11.92
CA CYS A 111 -20.72 -9.27 -10.61
C CYS A 111 -21.03 -7.82 -10.20
N VAL A 112 -21.89 -7.67 -9.20
CA VAL A 112 -22.22 -6.38 -8.59
C VAL A 112 -22.12 -6.51 -7.08
N GLY A 113 -21.38 -5.60 -6.43
CA GLY A 113 -21.21 -5.60 -4.97
C GLY A 113 -20.99 -4.20 -4.42
N ASN A 114 -21.09 -4.04 -3.10
CA ASN A 114 -20.85 -2.75 -2.41
C ASN A 114 -19.69 -2.83 -1.41
N ASP A 115 -19.09 -4.01 -1.23
CA ASP A 115 -17.91 -4.23 -0.39
C ASP A 115 -16.71 -4.53 -1.29
N VAL A 116 -15.83 -3.53 -1.43
CA VAL A 116 -14.62 -3.64 -2.25
C VAL A 116 -13.67 -4.71 -1.72
N ASP A 117 -13.58 -4.91 -0.39
CA ASP A 117 -12.70 -5.95 0.17
C ASP A 117 -13.23 -7.34 -0.16
N ALA A 118 -14.55 -7.53 -0.13
CA ALA A 118 -15.18 -8.77 -0.54
C ALA A 118 -14.93 -9.06 -2.01
N LEU A 119 -15.14 -8.06 -2.87
CA LEU A 119 -14.87 -8.16 -4.30
C LEU A 119 -13.40 -8.48 -4.58
N GLN A 120 -12.46 -7.80 -3.91
CA GLN A 120 -11.02 -8.06 -4.06
C GLN A 120 -10.62 -9.47 -3.60
N ARG A 121 -11.21 -9.98 -2.51
CA ARG A 121 -10.95 -11.34 -2.05
C ARG A 121 -11.42 -12.41 -3.03
N GLU A 122 -12.56 -12.17 -3.66
CA GLU A 122 -13.18 -13.13 -4.59
C GLU A 122 -12.54 -13.07 -5.99
N TYR A 123 -12.37 -11.86 -6.53
CA TYR A 123 -12.00 -11.62 -7.92
C TYR A 123 -10.56 -11.11 -8.12
N GLY A 124 -9.85 -10.74 -7.05
CA GLY A 124 -8.50 -10.15 -7.15
C GLY A 124 -7.48 -11.06 -7.83
N SER A 125 -7.59 -12.38 -7.62
CA SER A 125 -6.72 -13.36 -8.27
C SER A 125 -6.97 -13.48 -9.78
N GLU A 126 -8.22 -13.32 -10.22
CA GLU A 126 -8.58 -13.32 -11.63
C GLU A 126 -8.17 -12.00 -12.30
N GLY A 127 -8.43 -10.88 -11.63
CA GLY A 127 -8.00 -9.55 -12.06
C GLY A 127 -6.49 -9.49 -12.31
N GLY A 128 -5.69 -9.99 -11.36
CA GLY A 128 -4.23 -10.04 -11.50
C GLY A 128 -3.76 -10.93 -12.66
N LYS A 129 -4.38 -12.10 -12.87
CA LYS A 129 -4.05 -12.96 -14.02
C LYS A 129 -4.35 -12.28 -15.36
N ARG A 130 -5.47 -11.57 -15.45
CA ARG A 130 -5.86 -10.82 -16.66
C ARG A 130 -4.89 -9.67 -16.92
N PHE A 131 -4.46 -8.98 -15.87
CA PHE A 131 -3.41 -7.97 -15.95
C PHE A 131 -2.08 -8.56 -16.44
N ASP A 132 -1.60 -9.62 -15.80
CA ASP A 132 -0.33 -10.28 -16.16
C ASP A 132 -0.35 -10.77 -17.62
N THR A 133 -1.44 -11.37 -18.07
CA THR A 133 -1.59 -11.89 -19.46
C THR A 133 -1.48 -10.78 -20.50
N ALA A 134 -1.98 -9.60 -20.19
CA ALA A 134 -2.03 -8.49 -21.13
C ALA A 134 -0.79 -7.62 -21.16
N ILE A 135 0.09 -7.79 -20.17
CA ILE A 135 1.38 -7.15 -20.12
C ILE A 135 2.47 -8.21 -20.21
N ALA A 136 2.36 -9.06 -21.24
CA ALA A 136 3.44 -9.93 -21.67
C ALA A 136 4.55 -9.07 -22.30
N SER A 137 5.40 -8.48 -21.45
CA SER A 137 6.54 -7.66 -21.88
C SER A 137 7.84 -8.41 -21.74
N SER A 138 8.77 -8.18 -22.68
CA SER A 138 10.12 -8.78 -22.68
C SER A 138 11.03 -8.33 -21.53
N ILE A 139 10.53 -7.49 -20.61
CA ILE A 139 11.27 -7.00 -19.45
C ILE A 139 11.18 -7.97 -18.26
N GLU A 140 10.13 -8.80 -18.20
CA GLU A 140 10.03 -9.78 -17.12
C GLU A 140 11.16 -10.80 -17.20
N ARG A 141 11.83 -10.99 -16.07
CA ARG A 141 12.97 -11.91 -15.98
C ARG A 141 13.00 -12.55 -14.61
N ARG A 142 13.35 -13.82 -14.54
CA ARG A 142 13.41 -14.59 -13.29
C ARG A 142 14.86 -14.95 -12.97
N ASP A 143 15.04 -15.51 -11.77
CA ASP A 143 16.30 -16.13 -11.33
C ASP A 143 17.52 -15.19 -11.41
N ILE A 144 17.31 -13.93 -11.02
CA ILE A 144 18.33 -12.89 -10.99
C ILE A 144 19.04 -12.95 -9.64
N ASP A 145 20.31 -13.32 -9.65
CA ASP A 145 21.17 -13.36 -8.46
C ASP A 145 22.23 -12.24 -8.44
N GLU A 146 22.48 -11.59 -9.58
CA GLU A 146 23.35 -10.43 -9.71
C GLU A 146 22.70 -9.24 -10.44
N TRP A 147 23.32 -8.06 -10.33
CA TRP A 147 22.85 -6.86 -11.05
C TRP A 147 23.49 -6.81 -12.43
N ASP A 148 22.86 -7.46 -13.39
CA ASP A 148 23.25 -7.54 -14.82
C ASP A 148 22.22 -6.86 -15.74
N PHE A 149 21.17 -6.27 -15.18
CA PHE A 149 20.17 -5.50 -15.90
C PHE A 149 20.44 -4.00 -15.79
N GLY A 150 20.13 -3.24 -16.85
CA GLY A 150 20.21 -1.78 -16.83
C GLY A 150 19.16 -1.14 -15.91
N PRO A 151 19.03 0.20 -15.90
CA PRO A 151 17.96 0.87 -15.15
C PRO A 151 16.59 0.42 -15.69
N LEU A 152 15.69 0.02 -14.79
CA LEU A 152 14.32 -0.33 -15.15
C LEU A 152 13.55 0.93 -15.60
N PRO A 153 12.71 0.84 -16.65
CA PRO A 153 11.90 1.98 -17.07
C PRO A 153 10.88 2.32 -15.98
N LYS A 154 10.44 3.58 -15.91
CA LYS A 154 9.49 4.00 -14.86
C LYS A 154 8.09 3.42 -15.05
N LYS A 155 7.68 3.17 -16.30
CA LYS A 155 6.35 2.71 -16.71
C LYS A 155 6.48 1.88 -17.98
N VAL A 156 5.67 0.84 -18.10
CA VAL A 156 5.56 0.01 -19.31
C VAL A 156 4.10 0.04 -19.79
N PRO A 157 3.82 0.49 -21.02
CA PRO A 157 2.46 0.43 -21.55
C PRO A 157 2.07 -1.02 -21.86
N GLY A 158 0.81 -1.36 -21.64
CA GLY A 158 0.19 -2.64 -22.01
C GLY A 158 -1.21 -2.42 -22.57
N THR A 159 -1.87 -3.48 -23.04
CA THR A 159 -3.22 -3.37 -23.61
C THR A 159 -4.07 -4.58 -23.23
N ILE A 160 -5.22 -4.32 -22.62
CA ILE A 160 -6.24 -5.32 -22.25
C ILE A 160 -7.48 -5.05 -23.08
N GLY A 161 -7.80 -5.93 -24.03
CA GLY A 161 -8.88 -5.69 -25.00
C GLY A 161 -8.63 -4.39 -25.76
N ASN A 162 -9.52 -3.40 -25.61
CA ASN A 162 -9.38 -2.07 -26.22
C ASN A 162 -8.81 -1.00 -25.26
N ALA A 163 -8.54 -1.36 -24.00
CA ALA A 163 -8.08 -0.44 -22.97
C ALA A 163 -6.55 -0.42 -22.87
N ARG A 164 -5.96 0.79 -22.84
CA ARG A 164 -4.54 0.97 -22.54
C ARG A 164 -4.31 0.89 -21.04
N VAL A 165 -3.43 0.00 -20.62
CA VAL A 165 -3.01 -0.13 -19.22
C VAL A 165 -1.55 0.26 -19.05
N THR A 166 -1.16 0.61 -17.83
CA THR A 166 0.22 0.98 -17.49
C THR A 166 0.70 0.09 -16.36
N ALA A 167 1.80 -0.62 -16.60
CA ALA A 167 2.51 -1.39 -15.59
C ALA A 167 3.72 -0.64 -15.04
N TYR A 168 4.12 -1.04 -13.83
CA TYR A 168 5.27 -0.50 -13.13
C TYR A 168 6.26 -1.64 -12.86
N PRO A 169 7.41 -1.69 -13.55
CA PRO A 169 8.40 -2.73 -13.32
C PRO A 169 9.07 -2.57 -11.96
N ALA A 170 9.21 -3.68 -11.25
CA ALA A 170 9.80 -3.76 -9.93
C ALA A 170 10.65 -5.02 -9.81
N LEU A 171 11.61 -4.99 -8.88
CA LEU A 171 12.30 -6.21 -8.45
C LEU A 171 11.40 -6.90 -7.44
N ALA A 172 11.06 -8.16 -7.63
CA ALA A 172 10.24 -8.95 -6.74
C ALA A 172 11.05 -10.13 -6.18
N GLU A 173 10.76 -10.51 -4.95
CA GLU A 173 11.36 -11.69 -4.32
C GLU A 173 10.93 -12.96 -5.08
N ALA A 174 11.89 -13.84 -5.36
CA ALA A 174 11.65 -15.11 -6.02
C ALA A 174 12.35 -16.27 -5.28
N SER A 175 11.89 -17.50 -5.52
CA SER A 175 12.54 -18.69 -4.97
C SER A 175 13.88 -18.91 -5.65
N GLY A 176 14.98 -18.58 -4.97
CA GLY A 176 16.34 -18.80 -5.50
C GLY A 176 17.05 -17.54 -6.00
N GLY A 177 16.38 -16.39 -6.05
CA GLY A 177 16.96 -15.13 -6.51
C GLY A 177 15.92 -14.02 -6.49
N VAL A 178 15.99 -13.11 -7.44
CA VAL A 178 15.07 -11.98 -7.62
C VAL A 178 14.47 -12.09 -9.02
N ALA A 179 13.27 -11.53 -9.21
CA ALA A 179 12.66 -11.42 -10.53
C ALA A 179 12.37 -9.96 -10.86
N ILE A 180 12.39 -9.58 -12.13
CA ILE A 180 11.75 -8.36 -12.59
C ILE A 180 10.29 -8.72 -12.90
N ARG A 181 9.36 -8.07 -12.21
CA ARG A 181 7.91 -8.24 -12.35
C ARG A 181 7.25 -6.92 -12.67
N LEU A 182 6.16 -6.97 -13.44
CA LEU A 182 5.28 -5.83 -13.67
C LEU A 182 4.17 -5.77 -12.61
N CYS A 183 4.10 -4.66 -11.88
CA CYS A 183 3.06 -4.42 -10.87
C CYS A 183 1.94 -3.53 -11.43
N GLU A 184 0.76 -3.66 -10.85
CA GLU A 184 -0.46 -2.94 -11.23
C GLU A 184 -0.44 -1.47 -10.77
N SER A 185 0.22 -1.21 -9.63
CA SER A 185 0.31 0.14 -9.05
C SER A 185 1.75 0.53 -8.72
N LEU A 186 2.01 1.84 -8.69
CA LEU A 186 3.32 2.39 -8.30
C LEU A 186 3.65 2.09 -6.83
N GLU A 187 2.65 2.06 -5.96
CA GLU A 187 2.80 1.79 -4.53
C GLU A 187 3.23 0.34 -4.29
N GLU A 188 2.56 -0.61 -4.95
CA GLU A 188 2.94 -2.02 -4.96
C GLU A 188 4.34 -2.20 -5.54
N ALA A 189 4.61 -1.60 -6.70
CA ALA A 189 5.93 -1.65 -7.33
C ALA A 189 7.04 -1.15 -6.40
N ALA A 190 6.82 -0.07 -5.65
CA ALA A 190 7.80 0.47 -4.72
C ALA A 190 8.06 -0.48 -3.53
N VAL A 191 7.03 -1.16 -3.04
CA VAL A 191 7.15 -2.16 -1.98
C VAL A 191 7.91 -3.38 -2.49
N CYS A 192 7.45 -3.96 -3.61
CA CYS A 192 8.12 -5.09 -4.25
C CYS A 192 9.58 -4.75 -4.53
N HIS A 193 9.85 -3.66 -5.24
CA HIS A 193 11.20 -3.25 -5.64
C HIS A 193 12.15 -3.14 -4.45
N ARG A 194 11.67 -2.60 -3.31
CA ARG A 194 12.48 -2.52 -2.08
C ARG A 194 12.83 -3.91 -1.52
N LEU A 195 11.87 -4.84 -1.54
CA LEU A 195 12.09 -6.21 -1.09
C LEU A 195 13.02 -6.98 -2.06
N GLY A 196 12.78 -6.88 -3.37
CA GLY A 196 13.65 -7.49 -4.37
C GLY A 196 15.08 -6.95 -4.33
N LEU A 197 15.27 -5.64 -4.18
CA LEU A 197 16.59 -5.03 -3.96
C LEU A 197 17.29 -5.62 -2.73
N HIS A 198 16.57 -5.75 -1.64
CA HIS A 198 17.09 -6.30 -0.41
C HIS A 198 17.57 -7.74 -0.59
N GLN A 199 16.77 -8.58 -1.23
CA GLN A 199 17.15 -9.96 -1.54
C GLN A 199 18.39 -10.00 -2.44
N LEU A 200 18.45 -9.19 -3.50
CA LEU A 200 19.59 -9.14 -4.41
C LEU A 200 20.90 -8.77 -3.69
N ILE A 201 20.86 -7.76 -2.82
CA ILE A 201 22.02 -7.36 -2.01
C ILE A 201 22.48 -8.51 -1.10
N LEU A 202 21.54 -9.25 -0.49
CA LEU A 202 21.89 -10.39 0.37
C LEU A 202 22.50 -11.56 -0.40
N TYR A 203 22.15 -11.75 -1.68
CA TYR A 203 22.82 -12.72 -2.55
C TYR A 203 24.27 -12.34 -2.83
N GLN A 204 24.54 -11.05 -3.01
CA GLN A 204 25.91 -10.54 -3.21
C GLN A 204 26.77 -10.52 -1.92
N LEU A 205 26.19 -10.76 -0.75
CA LEU A 205 26.84 -10.69 0.56
C LEU A 205 26.69 -11.99 1.40
N PRO A 206 27.22 -13.13 0.92
CA PRO A 206 26.97 -14.44 1.52
C PRO A 206 27.53 -14.57 2.96
N MET A 207 28.67 -13.93 3.25
CA MET A 207 29.28 -13.95 4.59
C MET A 207 28.45 -13.18 5.62
N GLN A 208 27.97 -12.01 5.24
CA GLN A 208 27.12 -11.15 6.06
C GLN A 208 25.78 -11.84 6.33
N ARG A 209 25.17 -12.42 5.29
CA ARG A 209 23.96 -13.24 5.44
C ARG A 209 24.15 -14.39 6.45
N ARG A 210 25.31 -15.06 6.43
CA ARG A 210 25.64 -16.13 7.38
C ARG A 210 25.81 -15.61 8.81
N LEU A 211 26.42 -14.43 8.98
CA LEU A 211 26.61 -13.80 10.29
C LEU A 211 25.29 -13.32 10.89
N LEU A 212 24.42 -12.71 10.11
CA LEU A 212 23.09 -12.25 10.56
C LEU A 212 22.25 -13.41 11.09
N ARG A 213 22.29 -14.58 10.43
CA ARG A 213 21.61 -15.79 10.90
C ARG A 213 22.11 -16.34 12.23
N ARG A 214 23.29 -15.93 12.70
CA ARG A 214 23.89 -16.40 13.96
C ARG A 214 23.56 -15.52 15.15
N ILE A 215 22.90 -14.37 14.95
CA ILE A 215 22.53 -13.46 16.04
C ILE A 215 21.29 -14.05 16.74
N PRO A 216 21.39 -14.42 18.03
CA PRO A 216 20.22 -14.89 18.79
C PRO A 216 19.22 -13.75 19.00
N ASP A 217 17.93 -14.08 19.03
CA ASP A 217 16.82 -13.13 19.32
C ASP A 217 16.79 -11.89 18.41
N ILE A 218 17.28 -12.02 17.17
CA ILE A 218 17.35 -10.93 16.20
C ILE A 218 15.98 -10.28 15.93
N ASP A 219 14.90 -11.06 15.97
CA ASP A 219 13.54 -10.57 15.78
C ASP A 219 13.09 -9.64 16.92
N ARG A 220 13.44 -9.99 18.17
CA ARG A 220 13.19 -9.15 19.35
C ARG A 220 13.99 -7.86 19.28
N LEU A 221 15.26 -7.94 18.87
CA LEU A 221 16.08 -6.75 18.66
C LEU A 221 15.46 -5.83 17.59
N CYS A 222 14.96 -6.38 16.49
CA CYS A 222 14.28 -5.58 15.46
C CYS A 222 13.02 -4.88 15.99
N LEU A 223 12.24 -5.55 16.84
CA LEU A 223 11.05 -4.95 17.46
C LEU A 223 11.38 -3.76 18.38
N LEU A 224 12.49 -3.84 19.12
CA LEU A 224 12.91 -2.78 20.04
C LEU A 224 13.35 -1.50 19.32
N PHE A 225 13.92 -1.63 18.12
CA PHE A 225 14.41 -0.49 17.35
C PHE A 225 13.42 0.03 16.28
N PHE A 226 12.35 -0.71 15.96
CA PHE A 226 11.37 -0.34 14.91
C PHE A 226 9.90 -0.48 15.36
N PRO A 227 9.28 0.56 15.94
CA PRO A 227 7.93 0.50 16.51
C PRO A 227 6.76 0.59 15.50
N ARG A 228 6.99 0.68 14.18
CA ARG A 228 5.90 0.68 13.17
C ARG A 228 5.72 -0.72 12.56
N TRP A 229 4.57 -1.31 12.90
CA TRP A 229 4.24 -2.73 12.80
C TRP A 229 4.04 -3.31 11.38
N ASP A 230 3.91 -2.49 10.33
CA ASP A 230 3.62 -3.00 8.96
C ASP A 230 4.81 -3.71 8.29
N LEU A 231 6.04 -3.53 8.80
CA LEU A 231 7.23 -4.21 8.28
C LEU A 231 7.53 -5.54 8.97
N VAL A 232 6.95 -5.81 10.15
CA VAL A 232 7.41 -6.90 11.05
C VAL A 232 7.09 -8.30 10.51
N ARG A 233 5.96 -8.51 9.83
CA ARG A 233 5.62 -9.84 9.25
C ARG A 233 6.59 -10.28 8.14
N HIS A 234 7.20 -9.34 7.43
CA HIS A 234 8.26 -9.62 6.45
C HIS A 234 9.66 -9.64 7.10
N TYR A 235 9.89 -8.80 8.12
CA TYR A 235 11.15 -8.75 8.87
C TYR A 235 11.44 -10.02 9.67
N ALA A 236 10.43 -10.67 10.26
CA ALA A 236 10.61 -11.92 11.00
C ALA A 236 11.06 -13.10 10.11
N ARG A 237 10.91 -12.99 8.78
CA ARG A 237 11.38 -14.01 7.84
C ARG A 237 12.80 -13.77 7.33
N ILE A 238 13.30 -12.54 7.41
CA ILE A 238 14.61 -12.15 6.90
C ILE A 238 15.31 -11.25 7.93
N SER A 239 16.02 -11.91 8.84
CA SER A 239 16.98 -11.35 9.80
C SER A 239 17.66 -10.05 9.34
N CYS A 240 17.45 -8.94 10.10
CA CYS A 240 18.28 -7.71 10.11
C CYS A 240 18.32 -6.91 8.79
N MET A 241 18.39 -5.58 8.71
CA MET A 241 18.68 -4.49 9.63
C MET A 241 18.37 -3.21 8.83
N ARG A 242 17.84 -2.17 9.46
CA ARG A 242 17.82 -0.82 8.87
C ARG A 242 19.09 -0.10 9.28
N PHE A 243 20.07 -0.08 8.39
CA PHE A 243 21.28 0.74 8.48
C PHE A 243 21.57 1.37 7.13
N LEU A 244 20.64 2.19 6.62
CA LEU A 244 20.88 3.06 5.46
C LEU A 244 20.09 4.37 5.61
N THR A 245 20.28 5.09 6.73
CA THR A 245 20.15 6.56 6.86
C THR A 245 20.34 6.95 8.32
N VAL A 246 21.23 7.94 8.59
CA VAL A 246 21.49 8.75 9.82
C VAL A 246 22.99 8.69 10.23
N PRO A 247 23.67 9.85 10.45
CA PRO A 247 25.13 9.94 10.54
C PRO A 247 25.67 9.59 11.93
N LEU A 248 26.81 8.89 11.94
CA LEU A 248 27.59 8.54 13.12
C LEU A 248 28.24 9.77 13.77
N ILE A 249 28.04 9.95 15.07
CA ILE A 249 28.83 10.82 15.95
C ILE A 249 29.52 9.94 17.01
N VAL A 250 30.87 9.84 16.88
CA VAL A 250 31.92 9.89 17.94
C VAL A 250 31.88 8.76 19.01
N CYS A 251 32.88 7.91 19.31
CA CYS A 251 34.34 8.09 19.53
C CYS A 251 35.06 6.71 19.76
N PRO A 252 36.33 6.59 20.24
CA PRO A 252 37.44 6.12 19.41
C PRO A 252 38.16 4.86 19.93
N LYS A 253 38.58 3.98 19.02
CA LYS A 253 39.95 3.43 18.95
C LYS A 253 40.03 2.42 17.80
N ARG A 254 40.78 2.83 16.76
CA ARG A 254 41.39 2.04 15.68
C ARG A 254 40.76 0.67 15.39
N PHE A 255 39.96 0.58 14.34
CA PHE A 255 40.10 -0.52 13.39
C PHE A 255 39.78 -0.04 11.97
N VAL A 256 40.53 -0.56 11.01
CA VAL A 256 40.75 -0.01 9.67
C VAL A 256 39.50 -0.12 8.82
N MET A 257 38.80 0.99 8.60
CA MET A 257 37.61 1.08 7.74
C MET A 257 37.66 2.30 6.80
N ARG A 258 38.85 2.67 6.31
CA ARG A 258 39.06 3.91 5.53
C ARG A 258 39.14 3.74 4.01
N SER A 259 39.32 2.53 3.49
CA SER A 259 39.43 2.32 2.03
C SER A 259 38.10 1.91 1.38
N PHE A 260 37.30 1.08 2.05
CA PHE A 260 36.10 0.47 1.45
C PHE A 260 34.91 1.43 1.33
N PHE A 261 34.73 2.31 2.33
CA PHE A 261 33.60 3.25 2.36
C PHE A 261 33.72 4.35 1.29
N TRP A 262 34.96 4.69 0.87
CA TRP A 262 35.19 5.77 -0.11
C TRP A 262 34.91 5.33 -1.55
N SER A 263 35.17 4.06 -1.90
CA SER A 263 34.76 3.48 -3.18
C SER A 263 33.25 3.22 -3.24
N TRP A 264 32.65 2.77 -2.13
CA TRP A 264 31.20 2.59 -1.99
C TRP A 264 30.45 3.94 -2.10
N TRP A 265 30.91 4.99 -1.42
CA TRP A 265 30.30 6.32 -1.49
C TRP A 265 30.48 6.98 -2.87
N LYS A 266 31.65 6.81 -3.53
CA LYS A 266 31.86 7.28 -4.91
C LYS A 266 31.00 6.52 -5.92
N TRP A 267 30.69 5.26 -5.68
CA TRP A 267 29.83 4.45 -6.54
C TRP A 267 28.34 4.81 -6.36
N VAL A 268 27.85 4.89 -5.11
CA VAL A 268 26.47 5.32 -4.80
C VAL A 268 26.22 6.77 -5.22
N ALA A 269 27.18 7.69 -5.02
CA ALA A 269 27.06 9.08 -5.47
C ALA A 269 27.08 9.23 -7.00
N ARG A 270 27.67 8.27 -7.74
CA ARG A 270 27.67 8.22 -9.21
C ARG A 270 26.33 7.69 -9.76
N VAL A 271 25.67 6.80 -9.02
CA VAL A 271 24.31 6.30 -9.34
C VAL A 271 23.23 7.36 -9.05
N TRP A 272 23.44 8.24 -8.06
CA TRP A 272 22.47 9.27 -7.67
C TRP A 272 22.64 10.65 -8.31
N ARG A 273 23.79 10.95 -8.95
CA ARG A 273 23.99 12.21 -9.70
C ARG A 273 24.19 11.95 -11.19
N GLN A 274 23.10 11.96 -11.95
CA GLN A 274 23.08 12.49 -13.31
C GLN A 274 21.85 13.41 -13.44
N PRO A 275 21.98 14.57 -14.12
CA PRO A 275 21.01 15.66 -14.02
C PRO A 275 19.71 15.29 -14.73
N SER A 276 18.60 15.78 -14.18
CA SER A 276 17.39 16.04 -14.96
C SER A 276 17.76 17.00 -16.10
N SER A 277 17.80 16.50 -17.32
CA SER A 277 17.70 17.34 -18.52
C SER A 277 16.63 16.77 -19.42
N SER A 278 15.56 17.56 -19.51
CA SER A 278 14.68 17.80 -20.66
C SER A 278 14.03 16.59 -21.33
#